data_AF-A0A438HAG6-F1
#
_entry.id   AF-A0A438HAG6-F1
#
_cell.length_a   1.000
_cell.length_b   1.000
_cell.length_c   1.000
_cell.angle_alpha   90.00
_cell.angle_beta   90.00
_cell.angle_gamma   90.00
#
_symmetry.space_group_name_H-M   'P 1'
#
loop_
_entity.id
_entity.type
_entity.pdbx_description
1 polymer ?
#
loop_
_entity_poly.entity_id
_entity_poly.type
_entity_poly.pdbx_seq_one_letter_code
_entity_poly.pdbx_strand_id
1 'polypeptide(L)'
;MELTLKSLSPLAYGALNCRKNFAMASPRMRIKQGRSELPNLTITSKIDELQVTERRSANYHPSIWDPKFIESLSTPYTNEGYSNQLEDLKEEAKG
;
A
#
# COMPACT_ATOMS: atom_id res chain seq x y z
N MET A 1 25.24 32.11 -24.83
CA MET A 1 25.51 30.66 -24.93
C MET A 1 26.73 30.39 -24.10
N GLU A 2 26.61 29.57 -23.06
CA GLU A 2 27.67 28.75 -22.49
C GLU A 2 26.98 27.81 -21.50
N LEU A 3 26.98 26.51 -21.80
CA LEU A 3 26.33 25.46 -21.03
C LEU A 3 27.40 24.73 -20.21
N THR A 4 27.39 24.88 -18.88
CA THR A 4 28.25 24.07 -18.01
C THR A 4 27.41 23.05 -17.25
N LEU A 5 27.26 21.87 -17.87
CA LEU A 5 26.80 20.64 -17.22
C LEU A 5 27.90 20.14 -16.26
N LYS A 6 27.67 20.22 -14.96
CA LYS A 6 28.39 19.39 -13.99
C LYS A 6 27.49 18.22 -13.61
N SER A 7 27.77 17.09 -14.25
CA SER A 7 27.26 15.78 -13.88
C SER A 7 27.58 15.48 -12.42
N LEU A 8 26.56 15.20 -11.62
CA LEU A 8 26.74 14.47 -10.37
C LEU A 8 25.80 13.27 -10.41
N SER A 9 26.40 12.10 -10.60
CA SER A 9 25.77 10.79 -10.56
C SER A 9 25.10 10.55 -9.19
N PRO A 10 23.92 9.91 -9.15
CA PRO A 10 23.23 9.58 -7.91
C PRO A 10 23.65 8.19 -7.42
N LEU A 11 24.50 8.13 -6.41
CA LEU A 11 24.81 6.86 -5.74
C LEU A 11 25.08 7.08 -4.25
N ALA A 12 24.03 7.38 -3.50
CA ALA A 12 24.02 7.28 -2.04
C ALA A 12 22.57 7.33 -1.49
N TYR A 13 21.77 6.29 -1.75
CA TYR A 13 20.59 6.05 -0.90
C TYR A 13 21.06 5.42 0.41
N GLY A 14 21.48 6.26 1.34
CA GLY A 14 21.89 5.87 2.69
C GLY A 14 20.67 5.71 3.61
N ALA A 15 20.53 4.50 4.16
CA ALA A 15 19.88 4.16 5.43
C ALA A 15 18.47 4.75 5.72
N LEU A 16 17.42 3.97 5.42
CA LEU A 16 16.14 4.13 6.09
C LEU A 16 16.24 3.62 7.54
N ASN A 17 16.28 4.55 8.49
CA ASN A 17 16.11 4.28 9.92
C ASN A 17 14.72 3.66 10.16
N CYS A 18 14.64 2.34 10.24
CA CYS A 18 13.43 1.62 10.63
C CYS A 18 13.28 1.66 12.16
N ARG A 19 12.77 2.77 12.67
CA ARG A 19 12.35 2.89 14.07
C ARG A 19 11.14 1.98 14.29
N LYS A 20 11.33 0.82 14.92
CA LYS A 20 10.23 -0.04 15.37
C LYS A 20 9.42 0.71 16.43
N ASN A 21 8.28 1.27 16.03
CA ASN A 21 7.31 1.77 16.99
C ASN A 21 6.54 0.56 17.53
N PHE A 22 6.74 0.23 18.82
CA PHE A 22 5.84 -0.66 19.53
C PHE A 22 4.51 0.08 19.71
N ALA A 23 3.51 -0.27 18.89
CA ALA A 23 2.17 0.27 19.04
C ALA A 23 1.58 -0.21 20.37
N MET A 24 1.37 0.70 21.32
CA MET A 24 0.56 0.43 22.50
C MET A 24 -0.86 0.09 22.04
N ALA A 25 -1.37 -1.08 22.42
CA ALA A 25 -2.68 -1.55 22.01
C ALA A 25 -3.79 -0.59 22.49
N SER A 26 -4.64 -0.12 21.57
CA SER A 26 -5.82 0.69 21.91
C SER A 26 -6.83 -0.13 22.70
N PRO A 27 -7.46 0.40 23.76
CA PRO A 27 -8.53 -0.30 24.47
C PRO A 27 -9.71 -0.54 23.52
N ARG A 28 -10.04 -1.81 23.26
CA ARG A 28 -11.27 -2.17 22.53
C ARG A 28 -12.47 -1.92 23.44
N MET A 29 -13.39 -1.06 23.01
CA MET A 29 -14.68 -0.88 23.66
C MET A 29 -15.47 -2.21 23.61
N ARG A 30 -15.79 -2.75 24.79
CA ARG A 30 -16.55 -3.99 24.95
C ARG A 30 -18.04 -3.71 24.75
N ILE A 31 -18.55 -3.98 23.55
CA ILE A 31 -20.00 -4.06 23.30
C ILE A 31 -20.51 -5.31 24.01
N LYS A 32 -21.50 -5.17 24.90
CA LYS A 32 -22.14 -6.32 25.55
C LYS A 32 -22.99 -7.07 24.53
N GLN A 33 -22.49 -8.17 24.01
CA GLN A 33 -23.26 -9.09 23.19
C GLN A 33 -24.17 -9.93 24.10
N GLY A 34 -25.46 -10.00 23.76
CA GLY A 34 -26.43 -10.88 24.41
C GLY A 34 -26.01 -12.34 24.29
N ARG A 35 -26.26 -13.13 25.33
CA ARG A 35 -25.90 -14.55 25.38
C ARG A 35 -26.68 -15.33 24.31
N SER A 36 -26.01 -15.75 23.25
CA SER A 36 -26.47 -16.84 22.40
C SER A 36 -26.13 -18.16 23.09
N GLU A 37 -27.13 -18.96 23.44
CA GLU A 37 -26.97 -20.33 23.96
C GLU A 37 -26.61 -21.30 22.82
N LEU A 38 -25.42 -21.12 22.23
CA LEU A 38 -24.82 -22.14 21.39
C LEU A 38 -23.91 -23.02 22.26
N PRO A 39 -23.91 -24.35 22.07
CA PRO A 39 -23.01 -25.22 22.81
C PRO A 39 -21.57 -24.78 22.53
N ASN A 40 -20.87 -24.37 23.59
CA ASN A 40 -19.47 -23.97 23.52
C ASN A 40 -18.65 -25.19 23.07
N LEU A 41 -18.32 -25.27 21.78
CA LEU A 41 -17.33 -26.22 21.28
C LEU A 41 -15.97 -25.77 21.82
N THR A 42 -15.64 -26.27 23.00
CA THR A 42 -14.40 -25.93 23.70
C THR A 42 -13.29 -26.77 23.07
N ILE A 43 -12.58 -26.19 22.09
CA ILE A 43 -11.36 -26.78 21.55
C ILE A 43 -10.30 -26.67 22.65
N THR A 44 -10.17 -27.71 23.46
CA THR A 44 -9.06 -27.88 24.39
C THR A 44 -7.87 -28.45 23.62
N SER A 45 -7.19 -27.60 22.85
CA SER A 45 -5.83 -27.96 22.43
C SER A 45 -4.99 -28.01 23.69
N LYS A 46 -4.30 -29.13 23.95
CA LYS A 46 -3.18 -29.13 24.90
C LYS A 46 -2.22 -28.05 24.41
N ILE A 47 -2.16 -26.92 25.10
CA ILE A 47 -1.17 -25.89 24.82
C ILE A 47 0.14 -26.52 25.31
N ASP A 48 0.79 -27.25 24.42
CA ASP A 48 2.21 -27.50 24.56
C ASP A 48 2.84 -26.11 24.42
N GLU A 49 3.20 -25.49 25.55
CA GLU A 49 3.70 -24.10 25.64
C GLU A 49 4.96 -23.85 24.78
N LEU A 50 5.47 -24.88 24.10
CA LEU A 50 6.65 -24.86 23.24
C LEU A 50 6.35 -25.01 21.73
N GLN A 51 5.10 -25.20 21.31
CA GLN A 51 4.75 -25.37 19.88
C GLN A 51 3.97 -24.16 19.35
N VAL A 52 4.51 -22.95 19.54
CA VAL A 52 4.12 -21.81 18.71
C VAL A 52 4.61 -22.13 17.30
N THR A 53 3.74 -22.71 16.46
CA THR A 53 4.08 -22.97 15.07
C THR A 53 4.39 -21.62 14.42
N GLU A 54 5.67 -21.39 14.13
CA GLU A 54 6.12 -20.16 13.51
C GLU A 54 5.40 -19.98 12.17
N ARG A 55 4.85 -18.79 11.95
CA ARG A 55 4.17 -18.50 10.68
C ARG A 55 5.23 -18.44 9.57
N ARG A 56 5.02 -19.21 8.51
CA ARG A 56 5.82 -19.10 7.28
C ARG A 56 5.55 -17.75 6.61
N SER A 57 6.59 -17.01 6.24
CA SER A 57 6.48 -15.83 5.37
C SER A 57 6.69 -16.23 3.91
N ALA A 58 5.95 -15.59 3.01
CA ALA A 58 6.11 -15.76 1.56
C ALA A 58 7.10 -14.75 0.94
N ASN A 59 7.70 -13.88 1.76
CA ASN A 59 8.65 -12.85 1.35
C ASN A 59 8.16 -11.97 0.17
N TYR A 60 6.88 -11.60 0.19
CA TYR A 60 6.33 -10.66 -0.80
C TYR A 60 7.02 -9.30 -0.70
N HIS A 61 7.26 -8.69 -1.86
CA HIS A 61 7.72 -7.30 -1.94
C HIS A 61 6.59 -6.32 -1.58
N PRO A 62 6.92 -5.16 -1.00
CA PRO A 62 5.95 -4.10 -0.79
C PRO A 62 5.48 -3.53 -2.14
N SER A 63 4.39 -2.75 -2.10
CA SER A 63 3.95 -1.97 -3.25
C SER A 63 5.08 -1.08 -3.77
N ILE A 64 5.21 -1.00 -5.09
CA ILE A 64 6.13 -0.07 -5.77
C ILE A 64 5.66 1.38 -5.57
N TRP A 65 4.34 1.58 -5.47
CA TRP A 65 3.73 2.90 -5.35
C TRP A 65 3.32 3.20 -3.92
N ASP A 66 3.78 4.34 -3.40
CA ASP A 66 3.36 4.88 -2.11
C ASP A 66 1.97 5.51 -2.23
N PRO A 67 1.06 5.31 -1.24
CA PRO A 67 -0.27 5.90 -1.30
C PRO A 67 -0.27 7.42 -1.45
N LYS A 68 0.64 8.15 -0.80
CA LYS A 68 0.72 9.61 -0.95
C LYS A 68 1.19 10.03 -2.34
N PHE A 69 2.06 9.22 -2.95
CA PHE A 69 2.45 9.43 -4.34
C PHE A 69 1.23 9.28 -5.25
N ILE A 70 0.42 8.23 -5.07
CA ILE A 70 -0.81 8.03 -5.85
C ILE A 70 -1.76 9.22 -5.69
N GLU A 71 -1.98 9.69 -4.46
CA GLU A 71 -2.84 10.84 -4.17
C GLU A 71 -2.32 12.16 -4.77
N SER A 72 -1.01 12.27 -4.98
CA SER A 72 -0.39 13.46 -5.59
C SER A 72 -0.50 13.51 -7.11
N LEU A 73 -0.89 12.40 -7.76
CA LEU A 73 -1.01 12.34 -9.21
C LEU A 73 -2.18 13.23 -9.66
N SER A 74 -1.86 14.18 -10.55
CA SER A 74 -2.85 14.99 -11.26
C SER A 74 -2.55 14.92 -12.75
N THR A 75 -3.60 14.99 -13.57
CA THR A 75 -3.44 14.98 -15.03
C THR A 75 -4.15 16.20 -15.63
N PRO A 76 -3.54 16.89 -16.60
CA PRO A 76 -4.19 18.01 -17.29
C PRO A 76 -5.24 17.54 -18.31
N TYR A 77 -5.34 16.23 -18.54
CA TYR A 77 -6.17 15.61 -19.58
C TYR A 77 -7.61 15.32 -19.13
N THR A 78 -8.11 16.04 -18.14
CA THR A 78 -9.51 15.92 -17.67
C THR A 78 -10.48 16.84 -18.42
N ASN A 79 -9.95 17.74 -19.26
CA ASN A 79 -10.74 18.72 -20.00
C ASN A 79 -11.36 18.12 -21.28
N GLU A 80 -12.61 18.49 -21.55
CA GLU A 80 -13.39 18.16 -22.77
C GLU A 80 -12.68 18.56 -24.07
N GLY A 81 -11.80 19.56 -24.05
CA GLY A 81 -11.01 19.96 -25.22
C GLY A 81 -10.17 18.82 -25.81
N TYR A 82 -9.63 17.93 -24.96
CA TYR A 82 -8.87 16.77 -25.42
C TYR A 82 -9.76 15.67 -26.02
N SER A 83 -11.03 15.59 -25.59
CA SER A 83 -11.98 14.61 -26.11
C SER A 83 -12.38 14.91 -27.56
N ASN A 84 -12.57 16.19 -27.90
CA ASN A 84 -12.88 16.58 -29.29
C ASN A 84 -11.69 16.30 -30.21
N GLN A 85 -10.48 16.70 -29.78
CA GLN A 85 -9.25 16.41 -30.53
C GLN A 85 -9.03 14.90 -30.73
N LEU A 86 -9.42 14.08 -29.75
CA LEU A 86 -9.32 12.63 -29.85
C LEU A 86 -10.25 12.06 -30.94
N GLU A 87 -11.48 12.56 -31.07
CA GLU A 87 -12.40 12.09 -32.12
C GLU A 87 -11.94 12.51 -33.52
N ASP A 88 -11.44 13.73 -33.68
CA ASP A 88 -10.88 14.21 -34.96
C ASP A 88 -9.71 13.33 -35.41
N LEU A 89 -8.75 13.07 -34.51
CA LEU A 89 -7.58 12.21 -34.79
C LEU A 89 -7.98 10.76 -35.12
N LYS A 90 -9.04 10.26 -34.49
CA LYS A 90 -9.57 8.92 -34.72
C LYS A 90 -10.27 8.81 -36.08
N GLU A 91 -10.87 9.87 -36.58
CA GLU A 91 -11.43 9.91 -37.93
C GLU A 91 -10.33 10.00 -38.99
N GLU A 92 -9.32 10.86 -38.77
CA GLU A 92 -8.14 10.96 -39.64
C GLU A 92 -7.42 9.62 -39.80
N ALA A 93 -7.23 8.87 -38.70
CA ALA A 93 -6.57 7.57 -38.74
C ALA A 93 -7.38 6.46 -39.44
N LYS A 94 -8.67 6.66 -39.70
CA LYS A 94 -9.54 5.70 -40.42
C LYS A 94 -9.55 5.93 -41.93
N GLY A 95 -9.22 7.14 -42.37
CA GLY A 95 -9.09 7.49 -43.80
C GLY A 95 -7.86 6.85 -44.43
#